data_AF-A0AAU9QG92-F1
#
_entry.id   AF-A0AAU9QG92-F1
#
_cell.length_a   1.000
_cell.length_b   1.000
_cell.length_c   1.000
_cell.angle_alpha   90.00
_cell.angle_beta   90.00
_cell.angle_gamma   90.00
#
_symmetry.space_group_name_H-M   'P 1'
#
loop_
_entity.id
_entity.type
_entity.pdbx_description
1 polymer ?
#
loop_
_entity_poly.entity_id
_entity_poly.type
_entity_poly.pdbx_seq_one_letter_code
_entity_poly.pdbx_strand_id
1 'polypeptide(L)'
;MKLTSFHEVLALHFQYDLQACADFLHVNVKTIRRWLSGESAINPAAEKLLYIVARGYLPPDIRFHDYRIDVTKTAIITPMGREIGIIELDHLALMKDEYHALVDRHGRILNPPLVEAKVRPNPFRGNRRSKAVHWIPSRDTSLNRPQFKCE
;
A
#
# COMPACT_ATOMS: atom_id res chain seq x y z
N MET A 1 -12.58 -9.21 -12.67
CA MET A 1 -12.18 -8.89 -14.06
C MET A 1 -10.66 -8.90 -14.12
N LYS A 2 -10.04 -9.69 -15.02
CA LYS A 2 -8.59 -9.57 -15.24
C LYS A 2 -8.39 -8.31 -16.05
N LEU A 3 -7.89 -7.25 -15.44
CA LEU A 3 -7.28 -6.16 -16.17
C LEU A 3 -6.03 -6.71 -16.86
N THR A 4 -5.93 -6.51 -18.16
CA THR A 4 -4.89 -7.12 -19.01
C THR A 4 -4.04 -6.12 -19.77
N SER A 5 -4.41 -4.84 -19.76
CA SER A 5 -3.64 -3.81 -20.46
C SER A 5 -3.65 -2.46 -19.75
N PHE A 6 -2.61 -1.66 -20.00
CA PHE A 6 -2.49 -0.29 -19.51
C PHE A 6 -3.68 0.58 -19.95
N HIS A 7 -4.19 0.37 -21.16
CA HIS A 7 -5.38 1.05 -21.68
C HIS A 7 -6.62 0.79 -20.82
N GLU A 8 -6.84 -0.46 -20.38
CA GLU A 8 -8.01 -0.79 -19.55
C GLU A 8 -7.91 -0.16 -18.16
N VAL A 9 -6.72 -0.13 -17.55
CA VAL A 9 -6.54 0.53 -16.25
C VAL A 9 -6.81 2.03 -16.39
N LEU A 10 -6.27 2.66 -17.43
CA LEU A 10 -6.46 4.08 -17.70
C LEU A 10 -7.94 4.42 -17.94
N ALA A 11 -8.67 3.58 -18.67
CA ALA A 11 -10.10 3.75 -18.90
C ALA A 11 -10.92 3.62 -17.61
N LEU A 12 -10.69 2.56 -16.82
CA LEU A 12 -11.53 2.26 -15.66
C LEU A 12 -11.22 3.12 -14.43
N HIS A 13 -9.94 3.42 -14.17
CA HIS A 13 -9.52 4.09 -12.94
C HIS A 13 -9.30 5.59 -13.11
N PHE A 14 -8.95 6.03 -14.32
CA PHE A 14 -8.65 7.43 -14.60
C PHE A 14 -9.59 8.05 -15.62
N GLN A 15 -10.55 7.30 -16.19
CA GLN A 15 -11.47 7.79 -17.22
C GLN A 15 -10.76 8.45 -18.42
N TYR A 16 -9.57 7.93 -18.77
CA TYR A 16 -8.67 8.51 -19.76
C TYR A 16 -8.10 9.90 -19.43
N ASP A 17 -8.20 10.36 -18.18
CA ASP A 17 -7.47 11.54 -17.70
C ASP A 17 -5.97 11.24 -17.61
N LEU A 18 -5.24 11.68 -18.64
CA LEU A 18 -3.80 11.48 -18.73
C LEU A 18 -3.03 12.31 -17.69
N GLN A 19 -3.57 13.46 -17.27
CA GLN A 19 -2.92 14.29 -16.27
C GLN A 19 -3.01 13.62 -14.91
N ALA A 20 -4.20 13.17 -14.51
CA ALA A 20 -4.39 12.43 -13.26
C ALA A 20 -3.52 11.16 -13.20
N CYS A 21 -3.42 10.41 -14.30
CA CYS A 21 -2.55 9.24 -14.37
C CYS A 21 -1.05 9.60 -14.28
N ALA A 22 -0.65 10.69 -14.94
CA ALA A 22 0.73 11.19 -14.90
C ALA A 22 1.12 11.66 -13.48
N ASP A 23 0.24 12.40 -12.81
CA ASP A 23 0.43 12.86 -11.44
C ASP A 23 0.52 11.67 -10.47
N PHE A 24 -0.37 10.68 -10.62
CA PHE A 24 -0.36 9.45 -9.83
C PHE A 24 0.95 8.66 -9.98
N LEU A 25 1.48 8.56 -11.20
CA LEU A 25 2.72 7.84 -11.50
C LEU A 25 3.98 8.71 -11.31
N HIS A 26 3.82 9.99 -10.98
CA HIS A 26 4.90 10.99 -10.91
C HIS A 26 5.77 11.03 -12.19
N VAL A 27 5.10 11.04 -13.35
CA VAL A 27 5.75 11.18 -14.66
C VAL A 27 5.13 12.33 -15.45
N ASN A 28 5.74 12.73 -16.56
CA ASN A 28 5.13 13.69 -17.46
C ASN A 28 4.03 13.05 -18.31
N VAL A 29 2.97 13.80 -18.64
CA VAL A 29 1.91 13.36 -19.57
C VAL A 29 2.48 12.89 -20.91
N LYS A 30 3.57 13.52 -21.40
CA LYS A 30 4.28 13.10 -22.61
C LYS A 30 4.76 11.65 -22.52
N THR A 31 5.22 11.21 -21.34
CA THR A 31 5.64 9.82 -21.10
C THR A 31 4.46 8.86 -21.23
N ILE A 32 3.30 9.20 -20.64
CA ILE A 32 2.06 8.41 -20.79
C ILE A 32 1.66 8.29 -22.26
N ARG A 33 1.72 9.40 -23.02
CA ARG A 33 1.41 9.39 -24.46
C ARG A 33 2.33 8.47 -25.26
N ARG A 34 3.63 8.46 -24.96
CA ARG A 34 4.62 7.57 -25.61
C ARG A 34 4.37 6.10 -25.31
N TRP A 35 3.89 5.78 -24.11
CA TRP A 35 3.48 4.43 -23.74
C TRP A 35 2.23 3.98 -24.50
N LEU A 36 1.22 4.86 -24.61
CA LEU A 36 -0.02 4.59 -25.34
C LEU A 36 0.21 4.46 -26.86
N SER A 37 1.15 5.21 -27.43
CA SER A 37 1.49 5.14 -28.86
C SER A 37 2.43 3.98 -29.22
N GLY A 38 3.01 3.31 -28.23
CA GLY A 38 4.04 2.30 -28.44
C GLY A 38 5.41 2.85 -28.86
N GLU A 39 5.60 4.18 -28.85
CA GLU A 39 6.91 4.82 -29.10
C GLU A 39 7.96 4.37 -28.07
N SER A 40 7.52 4.03 -26.86
CA SER A 40 8.37 3.47 -25.82
C SER A 40 7.65 2.39 -25.02
N ALA A 41 8.41 1.39 -24.55
CA ALA A 41 7.88 0.39 -23.64
C ALA A 41 7.43 1.02 -22.31
N ILE A 42 6.34 0.49 -21.76
CA ILE A 42 5.83 0.91 -20.45
C ILE A 42 6.86 0.56 -19.39
N ASN A 43 7.08 1.47 -18.44
CA ASN A 43 7.91 1.16 -17.29
C ASN A 43 7.30 -0.02 -16.50
N PRO A 44 8.00 -1.15 -16.31
CA PRO A 44 7.46 -2.32 -15.63
C PRO A 44 6.97 -2.03 -14.20
N ALA A 45 7.54 -1.04 -13.51
CA ALA A 45 7.10 -0.63 -12.17
C ALA A 45 5.77 0.14 -12.23
N ALA A 46 5.61 1.03 -13.22
CA ALA A 46 4.35 1.75 -13.43
C ALA A 46 3.22 0.78 -13.78
N GLU A 47 3.49 -0.18 -14.66
CA GLU A 47 2.53 -1.22 -15.02
C GLU A 47 2.09 -2.04 -13.80
N LYS A 48 3.04 -2.49 -12.97
CA LYS A 48 2.73 -3.23 -11.73
C LYS A 48 1.91 -2.39 -10.74
N LEU A 49 2.26 -1.12 -10.54
CA LEU A 49 1.55 -0.23 -9.63
C LEU A 49 0.10 -0.04 -10.09
N LEU A 50 -0.10 0.16 -11.40
CA LEU A 50 -1.43 0.24 -11.99
C LEU A 50 -2.22 -1.04 -11.79
N TYR A 51 -1.61 -2.23 -11.89
CA TYR A 51 -2.31 -3.48 -11.56
C TYR A 51 -2.72 -3.58 -10.08
N ILE A 52 -1.86 -3.13 -9.16
CA ILE A 52 -2.15 -3.12 -7.71
C ILE A 52 -3.35 -2.21 -7.43
N VAL A 53 -3.32 -0.99 -7.98
CA VAL A 53 -4.43 -0.03 -7.91
C VAL A 53 -5.69 -0.64 -8.50
N ALA A 54 -5.57 -1.23 -9.68
CA ALA A 54 -6.73 -1.61 -10.44
C ALA A 54 -7.42 -2.87 -9.91
N ARG A 55 -6.71 -3.68 -9.12
CA ARG A 55 -7.28 -4.75 -8.30
C ARG A 55 -7.83 -4.27 -6.95
N GLY A 56 -7.71 -2.99 -6.64
CA GLY A 56 -8.18 -2.40 -5.38
C GLY A 56 -7.27 -2.68 -4.19
N TYR A 57 -6.06 -3.20 -4.40
CA TYR A 57 -5.10 -3.42 -3.31
C TYR A 57 -4.54 -2.11 -2.75
N LEU A 58 -4.50 -1.07 -3.58
CA LEU A 58 -4.11 0.27 -3.18
C LEU A 58 -5.07 1.29 -3.82
N PRO A 59 -6.21 1.61 -3.17
CA PRO A 59 -7.14 2.58 -3.72
C PRO A 59 -6.47 3.96 -3.78
N PRO A 60 -6.50 4.67 -4.93
CA PRO A 60 -6.00 6.03 -5.08
C PRO A 60 -7.02 7.03 -4.52
N ASP A 61 -7.41 6.83 -3.27
CA ASP A 61 -8.45 7.62 -2.60
C ASP A 61 -7.82 8.47 -1.50
N ILE A 62 -8.13 9.77 -1.52
CA ILE A 62 -7.61 10.77 -0.57
C ILE A 62 -7.92 10.41 0.90
N ARG A 63 -8.93 9.58 1.17
CA ARG A 63 -9.23 9.09 2.52
C ARG A 63 -8.14 8.20 3.10
N PHE A 64 -7.30 7.60 2.26
CA PHE A 64 -6.11 6.85 2.69
C PHE A 64 -4.85 7.72 2.75
N HIS A 65 -4.97 9.03 2.58
CA HIS A 65 -3.83 9.95 2.72
C HIS A 65 -3.20 9.82 4.12
N ASP A 66 -1.87 9.85 4.18
CA ASP A 66 -1.05 9.68 5.39
C ASP A 66 -1.17 8.34 6.13
N TYR A 67 -2.00 7.41 5.67
CA TYR A 67 -1.94 6.03 6.13
C TYR A 67 -0.65 5.38 5.60
N ARG A 68 0.04 4.64 6.46
CA ARG A 68 1.29 3.94 6.12
C ARG A 68 1.17 2.48 6.51
N ILE A 69 1.93 1.63 5.86
CA ILE A 69 2.03 0.21 6.22
C ILE A 69 3.42 -0.02 6.79
N ASP A 70 3.48 -0.45 8.05
CA ASP A 70 4.71 -0.99 8.63
C ASP A 70 4.79 -2.49 8.31
N VAL A 71 5.64 -2.82 7.34
CA VAL A 71 5.87 -4.19 6.89
C VAL A 71 6.52 -5.04 7.98
N THR A 72 7.30 -4.44 8.88
CA THR A 72 8.01 -5.17 9.95
C THR A 72 7.05 -5.60 11.06
N LYS A 73 6.13 -4.71 11.44
CA LYS A 73 5.11 -4.97 12.46
C LYS A 73 3.83 -5.59 11.90
N THR A 74 3.72 -5.69 10.58
CA THR A 74 2.48 -6.05 9.86
C THR A 74 1.28 -5.24 10.37
N ALA A 75 1.47 -3.91 10.41
CA ALA A 75 0.52 -2.96 10.96
C ALA A 75 0.22 -1.82 9.98
N ILE A 76 -1.01 -1.30 10.06
CA ILE A 76 -1.42 -0.06 9.42
C ILE A 76 -1.21 1.06 10.42
N ILE A 77 -0.43 2.07 10.02
CA ILE A 77 -0.22 3.30 10.77
C ILE A 77 -1.22 4.33 10.25
N THR A 78 -2.04 4.86 11.14
CA THR A 78 -3.00 5.94 10.84
C THR A 78 -2.28 7.30 10.74
N PRO A 79 -2.91 8.33 10.13
CA PRO A 79 -2.37 9.69 10.11
C PRO A 79 -2.10 10.27 11.51
N MET A 80 -2.83 9.78 12.51
CA MET A 80 -2.67 10.15 13.93
C MET A 80 -1.52 9.39 14.62
N GLY A 81 -0.75 8.57 13.90
CA GLY A 81 0.34 7.77 14.43
C GLY A 81 -0.09 6.51 15.19
N ARG A 82 -1.39 6.20 15.26
CA ARG A 82 -1.87 4.95 15.86
C ARG A 82 -1.56 3.78 14.95
N GLU A 83 -1.12 2.67 15.53
CA GLU A 83 -0.83 1.43 14.82
C GLU A 83 -1.96 0.43 15.03
N ILE A 84 -2.35 -0.27 13.97
CA ILE A 84 -3.35 -1.34 14.00
C ILE A 84 -2.76 -2.56 13.30
N GLY A 85 -2.57 -3.65 14.03
CA GLY A 85 -2.11 -4.91 13.44
C GLY A 85 -3.16 -5.52 12.51
N ILE A 86 -2.74 -6.27 11.49
CA ILE A 86 -3.69 -6.87 10.51
C ILE A 86 -4.74 -7.77 11.19
N ILE A 87 -4.37 -8.59 12.17
CA ILE A 87 -5.34 -9.44 12.89
C ILE A 87 -6.18 -8.63 13.88
N GLU A 88 -5.61 -7.54 14.42
CA GLU A 88 -6.40 -6.61 15.24
C GLU A 88 -7.48 -5.94 14.40
N LEU A 89 -7.27 -5.76 13.09
CA LEU A 89 -8.28 -5.23 12.18
C LEU A 89 -9.55 -6.10 12.13
N ASP A 90 -9.39 -7.43 12.05
CA ASP A 90 -10.52 -8.37 12.06
C ASP A 90 -11.27 -8.30 13.40
N HIS A 91 -10.52 -8.24 14.51
CA HIS A 91 -11.13 -8.07 15.83
C HIS A 91 -11.77 -6.70 16.00
N LEU A 92 -11.23 -5.64 15.40
CA LEU A 92 -11.77 -4.29 15.47
C LEU A 92 -13.14 -4.19 14.81
N ALA A 93 -13.40 -4.93 13.73
CA ALA A 93 -14.72 -4.99 13.13
C ALA A 93 -15.74 -5.54 14.14
N LEU A 94 -15.42 -6.66 14.80
CA LEU A 94 -16.27 -7.24 15.84
C LEU A 94 -16.41 -6.31 17.05
N MET A 95 -15.30 -5.76 17.55
CA MET A 95 -15.30 -4.84 18.69
C MET A 95 -16.09 -3.57 18.40
N LYS A 96 -16.11 -3.10 17.15
CA LYS A 96 -16.92 -1.95 16.74
C LYS A 96 -18.41 -2.27 16.88
N ASP A 97 -18.84 -3.45 16.43
CA ASP A 97 -20.23 -3.88 16.54
C ASP A 97 -20.65 -4.05 18.01
N GLU A 98 -19.80 -4.69 18.82
CA GLU A 98 -19.99 -4.82 20.28
C GLU A 98 -20.01 -3.45 20.98
N TYR A 99 -19.12 -2.53 20.61
CA TYR A 99 -19.07 -1.18 21.15
C TYR A 99 -20.36 -0.42 20.88
N HIS A 100 -20.90 -0.49 19.66
CA HIS A 100 -22.18 0.15 19.35
C HIS A 100 -23.32 -0.42 20.21
N ALA A 101 -23.40 -1.75 20.35
CA ALA A 101 -24.40 -2.39 21.20
C ALA A 101 -24.26 -1.99 22.70
N LEU A 102 -23.03 -1.84 23.19
CA LEU A 102 -22.77 -1.39 24.56
C LEU A 102 -23.08 0.09 24.77
N VAL A 103 -22.74 0.95 23.81
CA VAL A 103 -23.05 2.39 23.87
C VAL A 103 -24.56 2.62 23.84
N ASP A 104 -25.30 1.87 23.02
CA ASP A 104 -26.76 1.97 22.97
C ASP A 104 -27.40 1.57 24.31
N ARG A 105 -26.78 0.65 25.05
CA ARG A 105 -27.27 0.17 26.36
C ARG A 105 -26.80 1.04 27.54
N HIS A 106 -25.56 1.53 27.52
CA HIS A 106 -24.89 2.10 28.69
C HIS A 106 -24.39 3.54 28.51
N GLY A 107 -24.46 4.10 27.30
CA GLY A 107 -23.92 5.41 26.96
C GLY A 107 -22.42 5.39 26.62
N ARG A 108 -21.89 6.56 26.22
CA ARG A 108 -20.48 6.71 25.78
C ARG A 108 -19.53 6.94 26.95
N ILE A 109 -18.34 6.35 26.85
CA ILE A 109 -17.21 6.63 27.74
C ILE A 109 -16.48 7.88 27.22
N LEU A 110 -16.27 8.87 28.09
CA LEU A 110 -15.75 10.19 27.69
C LEU A 110 -14.24 10.23 27.44
N ASN A 111 -13.43 9.35 28.04
CA ASN A 111 -11.97 9.37 27.90
C ASN A 111 -11.32 7.98 27.96
N PRO A 112 -11.28 7.22 26.85
CA PRO A 112 -10.66 5.90 26.82
C PRO A 112 -9.12 5.98 26.77
N PRO A 113 -8.39 5.07 27.44
CA PRO A 113 -6.94 5.03 27.40
C PRO A 113 -6.39 4.63 26.01
N LEU A 114 -5.19 5.11 25.67
CA LEU A 114 -4.48 4.73 24.45
C LEU A 114 -3.88 3.32 24.60
N VAL A 115 -4.06 2.47 23.58
CA VAL A 115 -3.49 1.12 23.52
C VAL A 115 -2.56 1.03 22.33
N GLU A 116 -1.33 0.58 22.56
CA GLU A 116 -0.34 0.32 21.51
C GLU A 116 -0.62 -1.03 20.81
N ALA A 117 -0.30 -1.12 19.51
CA ALA A 117 -0.44 -2.36 18.76
C ALA A 117 0.47 -3.45 19.32
N LYS A 118 -0.07 -4.66 19.52
CA LYS A 118 0.74 -5.77 20.02
C LYS A 118 1.62 -6.31 18.90
N VAL A 119 2.93 -6.22 19.08
CA VAL A 119 3.90 -6.88 18.18
C VAL A 119 3.68 -8.39 18.26
N ARG A 120 3.28 -9.00 17.15
CA ARG A 120 3.19 -10.46 17.09
C ARG A 120 4.59 -11.05 16.92
N PRO A 121 4.91 -12.13 17.64
CA PRO A 121 6.12 -12.88 17.37
C PRO A 121 6.05 -13.42 15.94
N ASN A 122 7.20 -13.49 15.28
CA ASN A 122 7.32 -14.07 13.95
C ASN A 122 6.66 -15.47 13.93
N PRO A 123 5.73 -15.77 13.00
CA PRO A 123 5.08 -17.08 12.93
C PRO A 123 6.09 -18.23 12.69
N PHE A 124 7.29 -17.92 12.19
CA PHE A 124 8.37 -18.90 12.05
C PHE A 124 9.13 -19.09 13.36
N ARG A 125 9.10 -20.31 13.92
CA ARG A 125 9.99 -20.74 15.02
C ARG A 125 11.35 -21.20 14.47
N GLY A 126 12.43 -20.78 15.14
CA GLY A 126 13.82 -21.03 14.71
C GLY A 126 14.31 -20.01 13.67
N ASN A 127 15.61 -19.98 13.36
CA ASN A 127 16.28 -19.05 12.43
C ASN A 127 15.76 -19.05 10.96
N ARG A 128 14.55 -19.54 10.70
CA ARG A 128 13.81 -19.30 9.47
C ARG A 128 13.29 -17.87 9.48
N ARG A 129 14.17 -16.91 9.21
CA ARG A 129 13.71 -15.62 8.68
C ARG A 129 12.88 -15.90 7.43
N SER A 130 11.81 -15.15 7.21
CA SER A 130 11.43 -14.77 5.86
C SER A 130 12.67 -14.12 5.25
N LYS A 131 13.48 -14.89 4.52
CA LYS A 131 14.68 -14.37 3.86
C LYS A 131 14.19 -13.19 3.03
N ALA A 132 14.79 -12.01 3.21
CA ALA A 132 14.61 -10.94 2.26
C ALA A 132 14.88 -11.54 0.88
N VAL A 133 13.90 -11.44 -0.02
CA VAL A 133 14.10 -11.98 -1.35
C VAL A 133 15.29 -11.22 -1.93
N HIS A 134 16.25 -11.93 -2.51
CA HIS A 134 17.56 -11.41 -2.94
C HIS A 134 17.50 -10.17 -3.86
N TRP A 135 16.33 -9.88 -4.44
CA TRP A 135 16.08 -8.70 -5.27
C TRP A 135 15.62 -7.45 -4.50
N ILE A 136 15.34 -7.54 -3.18
CA ILE A 136 15.02 -6.39 -2.33
C ILE A 136 16.34 -5.78 -1.82
N PRO A 137 16.70 -4.56 -2.23
CA PRO A 137 17.97 -3.95 -1.80
C PRO A 137 17.96 -3.71 -0.29
N SER A 138 18.88 -4.34 0.44
CA SER A 138 19.08 -4.07 1.87
C SER A 138 20.08 -2.92 2.06
N ARG A 139 19.88 -2.09 3.08
CA ARG A 139 20.73 -0.91 3.38
C ARG A 139 22.20 -1.28 3.63
N ASP A 140 22.47 -2.52 4.08
CA ASP A 140 23.78 -2.98 4.53
C ASP A 140 24.55 -3.85 3.52
N THR A 141 23.98 -4.16 2.36
CA THR A 141 24.73 -4.77 1.24
C THR A 141 25.43 -3.70 0.41
N SER A 142 26.36 -2.99 1.02
CA SER A 142 27.16 -1.92 0.40
C SER A 142 28.39 -2.43 -0.37
N LEU A 143 28.61 -3.74 -0.49
CA LEU A 143 29.82 -4.29 -1.10
C LEU A 143 29.70 -4.69 -2.58
N ASN A 144 28.54 -4.59 -3.22
CA ASN A 144 28.39 -4.85 -4.66
C ASN A 144 27.18 -4.11 -5.25
N ARG A 145 27.20 -2.77 -5.26
CA ARG A 145 26.32 -2.04 -6.18
C ARG A 145 26.98 -2.05 -7.56
N PRO A 146 26.33 -2.54 -8.64
CA PRO A 146 26.64 -2.01 -9.96
C PRO A 146 26.39 -0.50 -9.87
N GLN A 147 27.46 0.28 -9.95
CA GLN A 147 27.35 1.71 -10.15
C GLN A 147 26.64 1.86 -11.50
N PHE A 148 25.42 2.40 -11.50
CA PHE A 148 24.87 2.95 -12.73
C PHE A 148 25.82 4.07 -13.15
N LYS A 149 26.74 3.75 -14.06
CA LYS A 149 27.47 4.76 -14.81
C LYS A 149 26.44 5.32 -15.79
N CYS A 150 25.98 6.52 -15.50
CA CYS A 150 25.41 7.35 -16.55
C CYS A 150 26.59 7.79 -17.43
N GLU A 151 26.61 7.34 -18.67
CA GLU A 151 27.33 8.05 -19.74
C GLU A 151 26.57 9.32 -20.10
#